data_AF-A0A2V7PA17-F1
#
_entry.id   AF-A0A2V7PA17-F1
#
_cell.length_a   1.000
_cell.length_b   1.000
_cell.length_c   1.000
_cell.angle_alpha   90.00
_cell.angle_beta   90.00
_cell.angle_gamma   90.00
#
_symmetry.space_group_name_H-M   'P 1'
#
loop_
_entity.id
_entity.type
_entity.pdbx_description
1 polymer ?
#
loop_
_entity_poly.entity_id
_entity_poly.type
_entity_poly.pdbx_seq_one_letter_code
_entity_poly.pdbx_strand_id
1 'polypeptide(L)'
;MSRRPRNQRKKARSRSLPPGRSVTRRRRERATDSTFVDNLSLPVHRWFRYSAGFAAEWARDLIERQRNAGRRRVLDPFAGSGTVLLSAERCGVEAVGVEAHPFVVRIARAKLGWRESPAVFRDYALDVLERARERDPGDCSRYPSLIERCFPAGTLARLDALRSAWRAAARACSASDLTWLALVGILRECSPVGTAQWQYVLPNKLKARPLDPFEAFRAKVTAFYQDMVDRQAERLGPASIVHWDDARTCRSVGDEWADLVITSPPYANNFDYADATRLEMSFFGEIAGWGDLQESVRRHLVRACTQHVAGLTDETFAVLEDPILYPIASHIRPVCERLAAERDQHGGKKPYHTMIATYFQDMARTWRALRRVTKPGCLICCVIGDSAPYGIHVPVEQWLGLLALAAGFRAVSFEQTRHRNVKWKNRKHRVPLHEGRLWIEG
;
A
#
# COMPACT_ATOMS: atom_id res chain seq x y z
N MET A 1 41.83 30.24 -45.59
CA MET A 1 41.80 31.66 -45.13
C MET A 1 40.35 32.02 -44.84
N SER A 2 39.92 31.90 -43.59
CA SER A 2 40.01 32.92 -42.53
C SER A 2 38.70 33.68 -42.42
N ARG A 3 37.96 33.44 -41.31
CA ARG A 3 37.24 34.47 -40.55
C ARG A 3 36.62 33.87 -39.27
N ARG A 4 37.42 33.90 -38.21
CA ARG A 4 37.02 34.42 -36.88
C ARG A 4 37.84 35.70 -36.66
N PRO A 5 37.59 36.56 -35.65
CA PRO A 5 36.55 36.58 -34.62
C PRO A 5 35.92 37.98 -34.43
N ARG A 6 34.91 38.12 -33.55
CA ARG A 6 34.76 39.35 -32.74
C ARG A 6 34.15 39.05 -31.38
N ASN A 7 35.02 39.15 -30.38
CA ASN A 7 34.71 39.35 -28.97
C ASN A 7 34.12 40.76 -28.79
N GLN A 8 33.10 40.94 -27.95
CA GLN A 8 32.98 42.19 -27.17
C GLN A 8 32.08 42.04 -25.92
N ARG A 9 32.68 42.44 -24.81
CA ARG A 9 32.17 42.56 -23.44
C ARG A 9 31.02 43.56 -23.32
N LYS A 10 30.05 43.31 -22.43
CA LYS A 10 29.32 44.35 -21.64
C LYS A 10 29.02 43.79 -20.25
N LYS A 11 29.79 44.21 -19.24
CA LYS A 11 29.49 45.25 -18.23
C LYS A 11 28.60 44.76 -17.08
N ALA A 12 29.26 44.42 -15.97
CA ALA A 12 28.67 44.33 -14.64
C ALA A 12 28.16 45.71 -14.18
N ARG A 13 26.96 45.73 -13.61
CA ARG A 13 26.47 46.82 -12.77
C ARG A 13 25.95 46.23 -11.47
N SER A 14 26.63 46.58 -10.39
CA SER A 14 26.20 46.38 -9.01
C SER A 14 24.93 47.20 -8.75
N ARG A 15 23.94 46.58 -8.12
CA ARG A 15 22.86 47.27 -7.41
C ARG A 15 22.68 46.58 -6.06
N SER A 16 22.98 47.34 -5.01
CA SER A 16 22.71 47.02 -3.61
C SER A 16 21.20 46.88 -3.38
N LEU A 17 20.81 45.87 -2.59
CA LEU A 17 19.44 45.67 -2.11
C LEU A 17 19.31 46.24 -0.68
N PRO A 18 18.18 46.89 -0.33
CA PRO A 18 17.95 47.43 1.01
C PRO A 18 17.50 46.32 1.99
N PRO A 19 17.65 46.51 3.31
CA PRO A 19 17.34 45.48 4.29
C PRO A 19 15.86 45.50 4.70
N GLY A 20 15.32 44.30 4.95
CA GLY A 20 14.17 44.09 5.83
C GLY A 20 12.80 43.97 5.16
N ARG A 21 12.30 42.73 5.08
CA ARG A 21 10.91 42.36 5.42
C ARG A 21 10.86 40.84 5.61
N SER A 22 10.49 40.40 6.81
CA SER A 22 10.27 39.00 7.13
C SER A 22 9.11 38.47 6.30
N VAL A 23 9.43 37.62 5.32
CA VAL A 23 8.43 36.90 4.56
C VAL A 23 8.03 35.69 5.40
N THR A 24 6.96 35.82 6.17
CA THR A 24 6.19 34.68 6.66
C THR A 24 5.81 33.84 5.45
N ARG A 25 6.47 32.69 5.32
CA ARG A 25 6.30 31.74 4.22
C ARG A 25 4.89 31.15 4.36
N ARG A 26 3.89 31.77 3.73
CA ARG A 26 2.56 31.17 3.52
C ARG A 26 2.78 29.81 2.87
N ARG A 27 2.54 28.75 3.64
CA ARG A 27 2.57 27.35 3.22
C ARG A 27 1.55 27.21 2.10
N ARG A 28 1.99 27.16 0.85
CA ARG A 28 1.15 26.76 -0.29
C ARG A 28 0.49 25.43 0.07
N GLU A 29 -0.83 25.39 0.13
CA GLU A 29 -1.62 24.15 0.17
C GLU A 29 -1.14 23.26 -0.98
N ARG A 30 -0.41 22.18 -0.64
CA ARG A 30 0.02 21.21 -1.63
C ARG A 30 -1.10 20.20 -1.80
N ALA A 31 -1.56 20.03 -3.04
CA ALA A 31 -2.48 18.98 -3.44
C ALA A 31 -1.85 17.56 -3.44
N THR A 32 -0.94 17.26 -2.50
CA THR A 32 -0.11 16.04 -2.47
C THR A 32 -0.44 15.06 -1.33
N ASP A 33 -1.34 15.42 -0.42
CA ASP A 33 -1.61 14.68 0.83
C ASP A 33 -2.28 13.31 0.68
N SER A 34 -2.50 12.81 -0.54
CA SER A 34 -3.31 11.60 -0.81
C SER A 34 -2.54 10.36 -1.26
N THR A 35 -1.25 10.44 -1.64
CA THR A 35 -0.57 9.29 -2.29
C THR A 35 0.78 8.92 -1.67
N PHE A 36 1.14 7.63 -1.77
CA PHE A 36 2.39 7.06 -1.27
C PHE A 36 3.68 7.67 -1.86
N VAL A 37 3.63 8.41 -2.97
CA VAL A 37 4.85 8.78 -3.71
C VAL A 37 5.86 9.54 -2.83
N ASP A 38 5.39 10.45 -1.98
CA ASP A 38 6.25 11.23 -1.09
C ASP A 38 6.91 10.36 0.00
N ASN A 39 6.29 9.22 0.33
CA ASN A 39 6.83 8.26 1.30
C ASN A 39 8.14 7.62 0.82
N LEU A 40 8.44 7.65 -0.48
CA LEU A 40 9.70 7.14 -1.02
C LEU A 40 10.91 8.01 -0.65
N SER A 41 10.69 9.18 -0.06
CA SER A 41 11.75 10.02 0.50
C SER A 41 11.92 9.88 2.02
N LEU A 42 11.01 9.19 2.70
CA LEU A 42 10.98 9.10 4.15
C LEU A 42 11.71 7.84 4.66
N PRO A 43 12.53 7.95 5.73
CA PRO A 43 13.20 6.80 6.34
C PRO A 43 12.23 5.68 6.72
N VAL A 44 12.64 4.43 6.48
CA VAL A 44 11.84 3.21 6.70
C VAL A 44 10.64 3.06 5.75
N HIS A 45 9.89 4.13 5.47
CA HIS A 45 8.77 4.05 4.52
C HIS A 45 9.23 3.71 3.10
N ARG A 46 10.39 4.23 2.68
CA ARG A 46 10.97 4.01 1.33
C ARG A 46 11.48 2.61 1.06
N TRP A 47 11.55 1.74 2.08
CA TRP A 47 12.10 0.39 1.96
C TRP A 47 11.30 -0.52 1.03
N PHE A 48 10.02 -0.23 0.83
CA PHE A 48 9.17 -0.92 -0.13
C PHE A 48 8.12 0.03 -0.73
N ARG A 49 7.96 0.00 -2.05
CA ARG A 49 6.95 0.82 -2.74
C ARG A 49 5.58 0.16 -2.69
N TYR A 50 4.74 0.59 -1.76
CA TYR A 50 3.34 0.15 -1.68
C TYR A 50 2.40 1.19 -2.33
N SER A 51 2.07 0.98 -3.61
CA SER A 51 1.39 2.01 -4.42
C SER A 51 -0.04 2.34 -3.96
N ALA A 52 -0.64 1.49 -3.13
CA ALA A 52 -1.95 1.70 -2.54
C ALA A 52 -1.94 2.43 -1.18
N GLY A 53 -0.76 2.80 -0.66
CA GLY A 53 -0.67 3.57 0.59
C GLY A 53 -0.98 5.06 0.40
N PHE A 54 -1.40 5.71 1.49
CA PHE A 54 -1.52 7.17 1.59
C PHE A 54 -0.23 7.81 2.14
N ALA A 55 -0.21 9.14 2.16
CA ALA A 55 0.93 9.92 2.63
C ALA A 55 1.17 9.73 4.15
N ALA A 56 2.40 9.37 4.51
CA ALA A 56 2.81 9.15 5.90
C ALA A 56 2.77 10.45 6.71
N GLU A 57 3.08 11.59 6.09
CA GLU A 57 3.01 12.91 6.72
C GLU A 57 1.58 13.27 7.12
N TRP A 58 0.60 12.99 6.27
CA TRP A 58 -0.81 13.21 6.62
C TRP A 58 -1.22 12.36 7.82
N ALA A 59 -0.86 11.08 7.83
CA ALA A 59 -1.16 10.19 8.93
C ALA A 59 -0.49 10.66 10.22
N ARG A 60 0.78 11.07 10.17
CA ARG A 60 1.51 11.64 11.30
C ARG A 60 0.81 12.88 11.83
N ASP A 61 0.49 13.84 10.96
CA ASP A 61 -0.15 15.10 11.35
C ASP A 61 -1.53 14.84 11.99
N LEU A 62 -2.29 13.84 11.49
CA LEU A 62 -3.56 13.43 12.10
C LEU A 62 -3.35 12.77 13.48
N ILE A 63 -2.41 11.83 13.60
CA ILE A 63 -2.09 11.16 14.86
C ILE A 63 -1.64 12.18 15.91
N GLU A 64 -0.80 13.15 15.56
CA GLU A 64 -0.36 14.20 16.49
C GLU A 64 -1.53 15.07 16.98
N ARG A 65 -2.41 15.51 16.08
CA ARG A 65 -3.61 16.27 16.46
C ARG A 65 -4.49 15.47 17.42
N GLN A 66 -4.71 14.20 17.11
CA GLN A 66 -5.58 13.35 17.93
C GLN A 66 -4.94 12.95 19.26
N ARG A 67 -3.62 12.78 19.29
CA ARG A 67 -2.85 12.63 20.53
C ARG A 67 -3.03 13.86 21.43
N ASN A 68 -2.96 15.06 20.87
CA ASN A 68 -3.19 16.28 21.64
C ASN A 68 -4.64 16.40 22.12
N ALA A 69 -5.60 15.79 21.42
CA ALA A 69 -6.99 15.65 21.83
C ALA A 69 -7.25 14.47 22.81
N GLY A 70 -6.19 13.84 23.34
CA GLY A 70 -6.30 12.81 24.38
C GLY A 70 -6.31 11.36 23.88
N ARG A 71 -6.37 11.11 22.57
CA ARG A 71 -6.31 9.76 22.00
C ARG A 71 -4.90 9.15 22.13
N ARG A 72 -4.81 7.84 22.33
CA ARG A 72 -3.55 7.16 22.69
C ARG A 72 -3.33 5.85 21.94
N ARG A 73 -4.35 5.25 21.33
CA ARG A 73 -4.28 3.93 20.69
C ARG A 73 -4.89 3.97 19.29
N VAL A 74 -4.02 3.88 18.29
CA VAL A 74 -4.42 3.90 16.88
C VAL A 74 -4.47 2.49 16.29
N LEU A 75 -5.57 2.18 15.62
CA LEU A 75 -5.74 0.97 14.83
C LEU A 75 -5.69 1.29 13.33
N ASP A 76 -5.00 0.46 12.56
CA ASP A 76 -5.15 0.40 11.10
C ASP A 76 -5.62 -1.01 10.70
N PRO A 77 -6.93 -1.22 10.42
CA PRO A 77 -7.46 -2.52 10.04
C PRO A 77 -7.04 -2.99 8.63
N PHE A 78 -6.37 -2.13 7.86
CA PHE A 78 -5.83 -2.43 6.53
C PHE A 78 -4.39 -1.89 6.45
N ALA A 79 -3.55 -2.37 7.37
CA ALA A 79 -2.24 -1.80 7.66
C ALA A 79 -1.30 -1.71 6.45
N GLY A 80 -1.50 -2.56 5.44
CA GLY A 80 -0.64 -2.62 4.26
C GLY A 80 0.83 -2.78 4.69
N SER A 81 1.71 -1.95 4.13
CA SER A 81 3.13 -1.93 4.50
C SER A 81 3.45 -1.12 5.78
N GLY A 82 2.46 -0.82 6.62
CA GLY A 82 2.66 -0.25 7.96
C GLY A 82 2.81 1.27 8.01
N THR A 83 2.15 2.03 7.14
CA THR A 83 2.29 3.51 7.11
C THR A 83 1.81 4.14 8.42
N VAL A 84 0.62 3.77 8.90
CA VAL A 84 0.07 4.30 10.17
C VAL A 84 0.93 3.89 11.35
N LEU A 85 1.38 2.64 11.36
CA LEU A 85 2.21 2.08 12.44
C LEU A 85 3.51 2.87 12.60
N LEU A 86 4.28 3.04 11.51
CA LEU A 86 5.51 3.83 11.53
C LEU A 86 5.28 5.30 11.91
N SER A 87 4.19 5.90 11.44
CA SER A 87 3.81 7.27 11.83
C SER A 87 3.42 7.35 13.31
N ALA A 88 2.73 6.35 13.87
CA ALA A 88 2.34 6.32 15.27
C ALA A 88 3.55 6.19 16.20
N GLU A 89 4.56 5.39 15.84
CA GLU A 89 5.82 5.32 16.58
C GLU A 89 6.53 6.68 16.60
N ARG A 90 6.49 7.46 15.50
CA ARG A 90 7.02 8.84 15.46
C ARG A 90 6.26 9.75 16.43
N CYS A 91 4.95 9.57 16.53
CA CYS A 91 4.10 10.36 17.39
C CYS A 91 4.07 9.89 18.86
N GLY A 92 4.76 8.81 19.22
CA GLY A 92 4.69 8.25 20.57
C GLY A 92 3.29 7.73 20.93
N VAL A 93 2.56 7.19 19.96
CA VAL A 93 1.21 6.64 20.12
C VAL A 93 1.27 5.12 19.95
N GLU A 94 0.56 4.38 20.79
CA GLU A 94 0.47 2.93 20.69
C GLU A 94 -0.32 2.54 19.43
N ALA A 95 0.19 1.60 18.63
CA ALA A 95 -0.45 1.24 17.38
C ALA A 95 -0.49 -0.26 17.12
N VAL A 96 -1.65 -0.70 16.64
CA VAL A 96 -1.90 -2.07 16.17
C VAL A 96 -2.40 -2.00 14.73
N GLY A 97 -1.89 -2.89 13.89
CA GLY A 97 -2.32 -3.05 12.52
C GLY A 97 -2.85 -4.46 12.25
N VAL A 98 -3.83 -4.56 11.36
CA VAL A 98 -4.32 -5.82 10.80
C VAL A 98 -4.09 -5.79 9.29
N GLU A 99 -3.55 -6.89 8.75
CA GLU A 99 -3.36 -7.06 7.31
C GLU A 99 -3.61 -8.52 6.94
N ALA A 100 -4.46 -8.75 5.95
CA ALA A 100 -4.88 -10.08 5.53
C ALA A 100 -3.92 -10.71 4.50
N HIS A 101 -3.18 -9.89 3.76
CA HIS A 101 -2.24 -10.34 2.76
C HIS A 101 -0.93 -10.84 3.41
N PRO A 102 -0.61 -12.15 3.32
CA PRO A 102 0.52 -12.76 4.05
C PRO A 102 1.89 -12.17 3.68
N PHE A 103 2.11 -11.89 2.39
CA PHE A 103 3.34 -11.24 1.93
C PHE A 103 3.48 -9.79 2.44
N VAL A 104 2.38 -9.03 2.42
CA VAL A 104 2.39 -7.61 2.83
C VAL A 104 2.53 -7.45 4.34
N VAL A 105 1.89 -8.31 5.14
CA VAL A 105 2.12 -8.32 6.60
C VAL A 105 3.58 -8.65 6.94
N ARG A 106 4.23 -9.55 6.18
CA ARG A 106 5.66 -9.84 6.35
C ARG A 106 6.53 -8.62 6.03
N ILE A 107 6.20 -7.87 4.97
CA ILE A 107 6.85 -6.57 4.67
C ILE A 107 6.68 -5.60 5.84
N ALA A 108 5.46 -5.45 6.36
CA ALA A 108 5.19 -4.55 7.48
C ALA A 108 5.98 -4.94 8.74
N ARG A 109 6.04 -6.23 9.08
CA ARG A 109 6.86 -6.75 10.19
C ARG A 109 8.34 -6.46 10.02
N ALA A 110 8.90 -6.75 8.85
CA ALA A 110 10.29 -6.46 8.55
C ALA A 110 10.59 -4.95 8.68
N LYS A 111 9.70 -4.07 8.19
CA LYS A 111 9.83 -2.62 8.36
C LYS A 111 9.79 -2.20 9.82
N LEU A 112 8.91 -2.77 10.64
CA LEU A 112 8.85 -2.52 12.09
C LEU A 112 10.08 -3.04 12.85
N GLY A 113 10.82 -3.98 12.26
CA GLY A 113 12.12 -4.45 12.74
C GLY A 113 13.25 -3.40 12.67
N TRP A 114 12.98 -2.17 12.21
CA TRP A 114 13.98 -1.08 12.13
C TRP A 114 14.67 -0.74 13.46
N ARG A 115 14.09 -1.18 14.59
CA ARG A 115 14.65 -1.02 15.95
C ARG A 115 15.87 -1.90 16.23
N GLU A 116 16.16 -2.85 15.35
CA GLU A 116 17.39 -3.65 15.40
C GLU A 116 18.64 -2.76 15.36
N SER A 117 19.75 -3.24 15.91
CA SER A 117 21.03 -2.54 15.78
C SER A 117 21.40 -2.38 14.29
N PRO A 118 21.63 -1.14 13.80
CA PRO A 118 22.00 -0.91 12.41
C PRO A 118 23.27 -1.67 12.02
N ALA A 119 24.25 -1.75 12.92
CA ALA A 119 25.49 -2.49 12.70
C ALA A 119 25.23 -4.00 12.57
N VAL A 120 24.43 -4.58 13.47
CA VAL A 120 24.07 -6.01 13.42
C VAL A 120 23.35 -6.36 12.13
N PHE A 121 22.37 -5.55 11.72
CA PHE A 121 21.68 -5.72 10.44
C PHE A 121 22.67 -5.66 9.26
N ARG A 122 23.49 -4.61 9.19
CA ARG A 122 24.45 -4.41 8.10
C ARG A 122 25.41 -5.58 8.00
N ASP A 123 26.02 -5.98 9.10
CA ASP A 123 27.04 -7.02 9.12
C ASP A 123 26.43 -8.38 8.74
N TYR A 124 25.22 -8.68 9.23
CA TYR A 124 24.47 -9.87 8.81
C TYR A 124 24.12 -9.86 7.31
N ALA A 125 23.65 -8.74 6.79
CA ALA A 125 23.29 -8.62 5.37
C ALA A 125 24.51 -8.70 4.45
N LEU A 126 25.66 -8.15 4.87
CA LEU A 126 26.91 -8.24 4.12
C LEU A 126 27.50 -9.66 4.15
N ASP A 127 27.40 -10.38 5.27
CA ASP A 127 27.76 -11.81 5.33
C ASP A 127 26.91 -12.64 4.34
N VAL A 128 25.60 -12.38 4.26
CA VAL A 128 24.74 -13.00 3.24
C VAL A 128 25.19 -12.67 1.82
N LEU A 129 25.62 -11.43 1.56
CA LEU A 129 26.12 -11.02 0.26
C LEU A 129 27.42 -11.73 -0.12
N GLU A 130 28.39 -11.84 0.79
CA GLU A 130 29.65 -12.54 0.51
C GLU A 130 29.42 -14.04 0.28
N ARG A 131 28.61 -14.70 1.12
CA ARG A 131 28.20 -16.10 0.89
C ARG A 131 27.50 -16.30 -0.45
N ALA A 132 26.75 -15.31 -0.94
CA ALA A 132 26.10 -15.38 -2.24
C ALA A 132 27.10 -15.25 -3.40
N ARG A 133 28.19 -14.48 -3.23
CA ARG A 133 29.23 -14.30 -4.25
C ARG A 133 30.11 -15.54 -4.42
N GLU A 134 30.35 -16.25 -3.32
CA GLU A 134 31.15 -17.48 -3.30
C GLU A 134 30.36 -18.72 -3.74
N ARG A 135 29.04 -18.58 -3.92
CA ARG A 135 28.16 -19.70 -4.25
C ARG A 135 28.21 -20.03 -5.73
N ASP A 136 28.32 -21.32 -6.04
CA ASP A 136 28.09 -21.79 -7.40
C ASP A 136 26.66 -21.46 -7.86
N PRO A 137 26.45 -21.14 -9.15
CA PRO A 137 25.12 -20.91 -9.69
C PRO A 137 24.18 -22.09 -9.41
N GLY A 138 23.07 -21.81 -8.71
CA GLY A 138 22.03 -22.81 -8.47
C GLY A 138 21.23 -23.17 -9.72
N ASP A 139 20.48 -24.26 -9.65
CA ASP A 139 19.53 -24.67 -10.69
C ASP A 139 18.36 -23.69 -10.79
N CYS A 140 18.49 -22.73 -11.71
CA CYS A 140 17.48 -21.71 -11.96
C CYS A 140 16.32 -22.20 -12.84
N SER A 141 16.32 -23.44 -13.34
CA SER A 141 15.25 -24.00 -14.18
C SER A 141 13.95 -24.26 -13.40
N ARG A 142 14.01 -24.22 -12.07
CA ARG A 142 12.87 -24.47 -11.18
C ARG A 142 11.99 -23.25 -10.94
N TYR A 143 12.39 -22.08 -11.43
CA TYR A 143 11.60 -20.87 -11.24
C TYR A 143 10.37 -20.84 -12.15
N PRO A 144 9.25 -20.27 -11.71
CA PRO A 144 8.08 -20.09 -12.58
C PRO A 144 8.40 -19.28 -13.83
N SER A 145 7.66 -19.55 -14.92
CA SER A 145 7.79 -18.83 -16.21
C SER A 145 7.65 -17.30 -16.10
N LEU A 146 6.99 -16.79 -15.06
CA LEU A 146 6.98 -15.36 -14.78
C LEU A 146 8.39 -14.84 -14.47
N ILE A 147 9.11 -15.51 -13.58
CA ILE A 147 10.44 -15.10 -13.11
C ILE A 147 11.45 -15.20 -14.24
N GLU A 148 11.45 -16.30 -15.01
CA GLU A 148 12.32 -16.47 -16.17
C GLU A 148 12.14 -15.34 -17.21
N ARG A 149 10.89 -14.91 -17.44
CA ARG A 149 10.60 -13.77 -18.33
C ARG A 149 10.98 -12.42 -17.74
N CYS A 150 11.06 -12.31 -16.41
CA CYS A 150 11.39 -11.06 -15.74
C CYS A 150 12.89 -10.84 -15.53
N PHE A 151 13.70 -11.89 -15.55
CA PHE A 151 15.12 -11.83 -15.21
C PHE A 151 15.97 -12.63 -16.20
N PRO A 152 16.96 -12.00 -16.86
CA PRO A 152 17.96 -12.72 -17.65
C PRO A 152 18.71 -13.76 -16.80
N ALA A 153 19.19 -14.84 -17.41
CA ALA A 153 19.80 -15.97 -16.69
C ALA A 153 20.90 -15.54 -15.69
N GLY A 154 21.83 -14.66 -16.10
CA GLY A 154 22.88 -14.17 -15.21
C GLY A 154 22.36 -13.30 -14.05
N THR A 155 21.30 -12.52 -14.27
CA THR A 155 20.62 -11.74 -13.22
C THR A 155 19.90 -12.68 -12.26
N LEU A 156 19.17 -13.67 -12.78
CA LEU A 156 18.43 -14.65 -11.99
C LEU A 156 19.38 -15.50 -11.14
N ALA A 157 20.52 -15.93 -11.68
CA ALA A 157 21.52 -16.70 -10.93
C ALA A 157 22.04 -15.93 -9.70
N ARG A 158 22.33 -14.63 -9.83
CA ARG A 158 22.79 -13.81 -8.70
C ARG A 158 21.68 -13.53 -7.68
N LEU A 159 20.45 -13.29 -8.14
CA LEU A 159 19.29 -13.16 -7.25
C LEU A 159 19.02 -14.47 -6.50
N ASP A 160 19.10 -15.62 -7.19
CA ASP A 160 18.98 -16.93 -6.56
C ASP A 160 20.08 -17.18 -5.54
N ALA A 161 21.33 -16.82 -5.84
CA ALA A 161 22.43 -16.91 -4.90
C ALA A 161 22.16 -16.10 -3.62
N LEU A 162 21.67 -14.85 -3.74
CA LEU A 162 21.25 -14.04 -2.58
C LEU A 162 20.11 -14.72 -1.80
N ARG A 163 19.08 -15.20 -2.49
CA ARG A 163 17.94 -15.88 -1.87
C ARG A 163 18.38 -17.14 -1.12
N SER A 164 19.25 -17.94 -1.72
CA SER A 164 19.77 -19.19 -1.18
C SER A 164 20.71 -18.96 0.01
N ALA A 165 21.60 -17.96 -0.08
CA ALA A 165 22.47 -17.54 1.01
C ALA A 165 21.66 -17.03 2.21
N TRP A 166 20.65 -16.17 1.96
CA TRP A 166 19.74 -15.70 3.00
C TRP A 166 18.99 -16.86 3.66
N ARG A 167 18.41 -17.79 2.87
CA ARG A 167 17.71 -18.96 3.41
C ARG A 167 18.60 -19.83 4.30
N ALA A 168 19.85 -20.04 3.91
CA ALA A 168 20.80 -20.84 4.69
C ALA A 168 21.20 -20.15 6.02
N ALA A 169 21.24 -18.81 6.04
CA ALA A 169 21.57 -18.02 7.23
C ALA A 169 20.34 -17.57 8.04
N ALA A 170 19.12 -17.88 7.58
CA ALA A 170 17.89 -17.35 8.13
C ALA A 170 17.67 -17.82 9.58
N ARG A 171 17.25 -16.88 10.43
CA ARG A 171 16.91 -17.13 11.83
C ARG A 171 15.79 -16.19 12.25
N ALA A 172 15.08 -16.52 13.34
CA ALA A 172 14.00 -15.68 13.87
C ALA A 172 14.54 -14.41 14.55
N CYS A 173 15.04 -13.45 13.76
CA CYS A 173 15.51 -12.14 14.23
C CYS A 173 15.27 -11.03 13.20
N SER A 174 15.19 -9.79 13.68
CA SER A 174 14.94 -8.59 12.86
C SER A 174 16.00 -8.39 11.78
N ALA A 175 17.29 -8.65 12.07
CA ALA A 175 18.34 -8.58 11.06
C ALA A 175 18.04 -9.48 9.84
N SER A 176 17.54 -10.71 10.06
CA SER A 176 17.18 -11.62 8.97
C SER A 176 15.97 -11.15 8.16
N ASP A 177 14.95 -10.62 8.84
CA ASP A 177 13.75 -10.06 8.19
C ASP A 177 14.06 -8.80 7.38
N LEU A 178 14.94 -7.93 7.89
CA LEU A 178 15.42 -6.73 7.18
C LEU A 178 16.24 -7.11 5.94
N THR A 179 17.10 -8.13 6.04
CA THR A 179 17.87 -8.66 4.89
C THR A 179 16.95 -9.26 3.83
N TRP A 180 15.92 -10.00 4.24
CA TRP A 180 14.88 -10.47 3.33
C TRP A 180 14.18 -9.31 2.62
N LEU A 181 13.79 -8.27 3.36
CA LEU A 181 13.13 -7.10 2.79
C LEU A 181 14.04 -6.32 1.83
N ALA A 182 15.34 -6.22 2.12
CA ALA A 182 16.31 -5.64 1.19
C ALA A 182 16.36 -6.41 -0.13
N LEU A 183 16.34 -7.75 -0.09
CA LEU A 183 16.26 -8.60 -1.28
C LEU A 183 14.94 -8.41 -2.04
N VAL A 184 13.80 -8.38 -1.34
CA VAL A 184 12.49 -8.06 -1.93
C VAL A 184 12.54 -6.71 -2.67
N GLY A 185 13.13 -5.70 -2.03
CA GLY A 185 13.19 -4.33 -2.52
C GLY A 185 13.99 -4.13 -3.82
N ILE A 186 14.89 -5.06 -4.17
CA ILE A 186 15.72 -4.94 -5.39
C ILE A 186 15.15 -5.69 -6.60
N LEU A 187 14.17 -6.60 -6.41
CA LEU A 187 13.67 -7.45 -7.50
C LEU A 187 13.20 -6.64 -8.71
N ARG A 188 12.47 -5.55 -8.49
CA ARG A 188 11.98 -4.69 -9.58
C ARG A 188 13.05 -3.77 -10.15
N GLU A 189 14.11 -3.48 -9.41
CA GLU A 189 15.24 -2.65 -9.86
C GLU A 189 16.20 -3.46 -10.74
N CYS A 190 16.33 -4.76 -10.46
CA CYS A 190 17.13 -5.71 -11.23
C CYS A 190 16.39 -6.32 -12.43
N SER A 191 15.06 -6.17 -12.51
CA SER A 191 14.30 -6.66 -13.66
C SER A 191 14.35 -5.67 -14.83
N PRO A 192 14.78 -6.09 -16.04
CA PRO A 192 14.64 -5.28 -17.26
C PRO A 192 13.18 -5.09 -17.68
N VAL A 193 12.23 -5.79 -17.07
CA VAL A 193 10.81 -5.68 -17.39
C VAL A 193 10.19 -4.47 -16.71
N GLY A 194 9.33 -3.78 -17.46
CA GLY A 194 8.57 -2.62 -17.05
C GLY A 194 7.57 -2.97 -15.95
N THR A 195 7.23 -1.97 -15.15
CA THR A 195 6.25 -2.12 -14.08
C THR A 195 5.26 -0.98 -14.19
N ALA A 196 3.96 -1.30 -14.16
CA ALA A 196 2.91 -0.30 -14.13
C ALA A 196 2.97 0.53 -12.83
N GLN A 197 2.28 1.67 -12.81
CA GLN A 197 2.17 2.50 -11.61
C GLN A 197 1.69 1.71 -10.38
N TRP A 198 0.80 0.74 -10.58
CA TRP A 198 0.22 -0.14 -9.57
C TRP A 198 0.99 -1.44 -9.33
N GLN A 199 2.27 -1.48 -9.70
CA GLN A 199 3.15 -2.65 -9.52
C GLN A 199 2.81 -3.91 -10.34
N TYR A 200 1.86 -3.85 -11.29
CA TYR A 200 1.72 -4.92 -12.27
C TYR A 200 2.96 -5.03 -13.16
N VAL A 201 3.49 -6.24 -13.28
CA VAL A 201 4.58 -6.55 -14.22
C VAL A 201 4.06 -6.37 -15.65
N LEU A 202 4.85 -5.70 -16.50
CA LEU A 202 4.54 -5.46 -17.91
C LEU A 202 5.61 -6.13 -18.78
N PRO A 203 5.56 -7.46 -19.01
CA PRO A 203 6.59 -8.22 -19.73
C PRO A 203 6.99 -7.62 -21.08
N ASN A 204 6.05 -6.98 -21.77
CA ASN A 204 6.24 -6.44 -23.11
C ASN A 204 6.80 -5.00 -23.12
N LYS A 205 7.17 -4.43 -21.97
CA LYS A 205 7.82 -3.11 -21.88
C LYS A 205 9.18 -3.30 -21.22
N LEU A 206 10.24 -2.77 -21.82
CA LEU A 206 11.60 -2.89 -21.29
C LEU A 206 12.05 -1.60 -20.59
N LYS A 207 12.87 -1.75 -19.56
CA LYS A 207 13.63 -0.70 -18.88
C LYS A 207 15.02 -0.62 -19.49
N ALA A 208 15.55 0.61 -19.61
CA ALA A 208 16.81 0.83 -20.31
C ALA A 208 18.04 0.27 -19.59
N ARG A 209 18.04 0.21 -18.25
CA ARG A 209 19.21 -0.17 -17.43
C ARG A 209 18.79 -0.83 -16.11
N PRO A 210 18.58 -2.16 -16.06
CA PRO A 210 18.42 -2.85 -14.78
C PRO A 210 19.71 -2.77 -13.96
N LEU A 211 19.59 -2.74 -12.63
CA LEU A 211 20.75 -2.79 -11.73
C LEU A 211 21.29 -4.21 -11.58
N ASP A 212 22.60 -4.33 -11.36
CA ASP A 212 23.20 -5.59 -10.95
C ASP A 212 22.68 -6.02 -9.56
N PRO A 213 22.27 -7.29 -9.34
CA PRO A 213 21.72 -7.74 -8.07
C PRO A 213 22.60 -7.52 -6.84
N PHE A 214 23.90 -7.77 -6.93
CA PHE A 214 24.81 -7.62 -5.78
C PHE A 214 25.07 -6.15 -5.47
N GLU A 215 25.18 -5.31 -6.50
CA GLU A 215 25.30 -3.85 -6.36
C GLU A 215 24.02 -3.24 -5.78
N ALA A 216 22.85 -3.61 -6.30
CA ALA A 216 21.56 -3.14 -5.83
C ALA A 216 21.32 -3.58 -4.38
N PHE A 217 21.64 -4.83 -4.04
CA PHE A 217 21.50 -5.36 -2.69
C PHE A 217 22.36 -4.57 -1.70
N ARG A 218 23.65 -4.37 -2.01
CA ARG A 218 24.56 -3.59 -1.16
C ARG A 218 24.07 -2.16 -0.98
N ALA A 219 23.66 -1.50 -2.06
CA ALA A 219 23.10 -0.15 -1.99
C ALA A 219 21.82 -0.09 -1.12
N LYS A 220 20.97 -1.12 -1.20
CA LYS A 220 19.76 -1.23 -0.37
C LYS A 220 20.10 -1.40 1.11
N VAL A 221 21.07 -2.25 1.44
CA VAL A 221 21.59 -2.43 2.81
C VAL A 221 22.13 -1.12 3.36
N THR A 222 22.94 -0.38 2.59
CA THR A 222 23.44 0.94 3.01
C THR A 222 22.30 1.94 3.25
N ALA A 223 21.28 1.96 2.39
CA ALA A 223 20.13 2.84 2.57
C ALA A 223 19.30 2.50 3.82
N PHE A 224 19.11 1.21 4.11
CA PHE A 224 18.41 0.75 5.31
C PHE A 224 19.21 1.12 6.56
N TYR A 225 20.53 0.88 6.56
CA TYR A 225 21.42 1.26 7.64
C TYR A 225 21.30 2.75 7.97
N GLN A 226 21.39 3.62 6.97
CA GLN A 226 21.27 5.07 7.19
C GLN A 226 19.89 5.44 7.74
N ASP A 227 18.82 4.87 7.18
CA ASP A 227 17.46 5.11 7.67
C ASP A 227 17.27 4.68 9.11
N MET A 228 17.85 3.55 9.53
CA MET A 228 17.79 3.07 10.90
C MET A 228 18.56 4.01 11.84
N VAL A 229 19.76 4.45 11.45
CA VAL A 229 20.54 5.45 12.20
C VAL A 229 19.74 6.75 12.39
N ASP A 230 19.20 7.30 11.30
CA ASP A 230 18.41 8.54 11.33
C ASP A 230 17.16 8.37 12.19
N ARG A 231 16.44 7.25 12.04
CA ARG A 231 15.20 6.98 12.76
C ARG A 231 15.44 6.76 14.26
N GLN A 232 16.54 6.10 14.64
CA GLN A 232 16.90 5.86 16.03
C GLN A 232 17.44 7.09 16.75
N ALA A 233 17.88 8.12 16.02
CA ALA A 233 18.25 9.41 16.59
C ALA A 233 17.02 10.25 16.99
N GLU A 234 15.83 9.89 16.53
CA GLU A 234 14.56 10.54 16.89
C GLU A 234 13.93 9.91 18.15
N ARG A 235 12.87 10.54 18.67
CA ARG A 235 12.10 9.97 19.78
C ARG A 235 11.49 8.62 19.38
N LEU A 236 11.78 7.61 20.20
CA LEU A 236 11.20 6.28 20.08
C LEU A 236 9.83 6.24 20.78
N GLY A 237 8.76 6.10 20.02
CA GLY A 237 7.45 5.75 20.56
C GLY A 237 7.35 4.28 20.97
N PRO A 238 6.18 3.85 21.49
CA PRO A 238 5.89 2.42 21.71
C PRO A 238 6.13 1.60 20.44
N ALA A 239 6.57 0.36 20.60
CA ALA A 239 6.72 -0.55 19.46
C ALA A 239 5.34 -0.89 18.88
N SER A 240 5.15 -0.62 17.58
CA SER A 240 3.90 -0.99 16.91
C SER A 240 3.87 -2.47 16.57
N ILE A 241 2.67 -3.06 16.53
CA ILE A 241 2.47 -4.47 16.22
C ILE A 241 1.57 -4.60 15.00
N VAL A 242 1.88 -5.57 14.11
CA VAL A 242 1.01 -5.94 13.00
C VAL A 242 0.67 -7.43 13.02
N HIS A 243 -0.62 -7.73 12.95
CA HIS A 243 -1.15 -9.08 12.94
C HIS A 243 -1.54 -9.49 11.52
N TRP A 244 -1.27 -10.77 11.21
CA TRP A 244 -1.85 -11.40 10.04
C TRP A 244 -3.25 -11.85 10.43
N ASP A 245 -4.25 -11.04 10.08
CA ASP A 245 -5.64 -11.21 10.48
C ASP A 245 -6.56 -10.52 9.47
N ASP A 246 -7.86 -10.77 9.58
CA ASP A 246 -8.88 -10.27 8.66
C ASP A 246 -9.67 -9.11 9.28
N ALA A 247 -9.68 -7.96 8.62
CA ALA A 247 -10.42 -6.75 9.01
C ALA A 247 -11.92 -6.98 9.22
N ARG A 248 -12.51 -8.00 8.58
CA ARG A 248 -13.92 -8.39 8.75
C ARG A 248 -14.20 -8.97 10.12
N THR A 249 -13.16 -9.34 10.88
CA THR A 249 -13.28 -9.94 12.20
C THR A 249 -12.40 -9.26 13.26
N CYS A 250 -11.20 -8.78 12.91
CA CYS A 250 -10.20 -8.19 13.82
C CYS A 250 -9.98 -9.03 15.10
N ARG A 251 -9.88 -10.35 14.98
CA ARG A 251 -9.74 -11.29 16.11
C ARG A 251 -8.51 -11.02 16.96
N SER A 252 -7.43 -10.50 16.36
CA SER A 252 -6.19 -10.19 17.06
C SER A 252 -6.25 -8.91 17.89
N VAL A 253 -7.34 -8.14 17.81
CA VAL A 253 -7.51 -6.87 18.53
C VAL A 253 -8.58 -7.04 19.60
N GLY A 254 -8.21 -6.70 20.83
CA GLY A 254 -9.11 -6.75 21.98
C GLY A 254 -10.31 -5.81 21.83
N ASP A 255 -11.40 -6.15 22.50
CA ASP A 255 -12.60 -5.32 22.57
C ASP A 255 -12.28 -3.95 23.16
N GLU A 256 -12.89 -2.91 22.61
CA GLU A 256 -12.74 -1.53 23.06
C GLU A 256 -11.28 -1.09 23.22
N TRP A 257 -10.37 -1.59 22.38
CA TRP A 257 -8.96 -1.26 22.49
C TRP A 257 -8.64 0.13 21.90
N ALA A 258 -9.11 0.41 20.68
CA ALA A 258 -8.74 1.60 19.92
C ALA A 258 -9.60 2.83 20.26
N ASP A 259 -8.97 4.01 20.33
CA ASP A 259 -9.65 5.31 20.42
C ASP A 259 -9.51 6.15 19.13
N LEU A 260 -8.62 5.73 18.23
CA LEU A 260 -8.40 6.29 16.91
C LEU A 260 -8.29 5.16 15.88
N VAL A 261 -8.94 5.31 14.72
CA VAL A 261 -8.70 4.46 13.55
C VAL A 261 -8.29 5.36 12.39
N ILE A 262 -7.17 5.05 11.75
CA ILE A 262 -6.73 5.73 10.52
C ILE A 262 -6.45 4.64 9.51
N THR A 263 -7.10 4.69 8.36
CA THR A 263 -6.94 3.64 7.37
C THR A 263 -7.35 4.05 5.96
N SER A 264 -7.11 3.16 5.01
CA SER A 264 -7.60 3.22 3.65
C SER A 264 -8.01 1.81 3.24
N PRO A 265 -9.30 1.45 3.31
CA PRO A 265 -9.75 0.13 2.87
C PRO A 265 -9.43 -0.07 1.39
N PRO A 266 -9.40 -1.34 0.90
CA PRO A 266 -9.34 -1.62 -0.52
C PRO A 266 -10.45 -0.87 -1.26
N TYR A 267 -10.11 -0.19 -2.36
CA TYR A 267 -11.10 0.54 -3.15
C TYR A 267 -11.84 -0.44 -4.06
N ALA A 268 -13.16 -0.28 -4.21
CA ALA A 268 -14.00 -1.04 -5.14
C ALA A 268 -13.74 -0.68 -6.63
N ASN A 269 -12.47 -0.64 -7.04
CA ASN A 269 -12.00 -0.13 -8.33
C ASN A 269 -11.39 -1.22 -9.23
N ASN A 270 -11.53 -2.49 -8.84
CA ASN A 270 -10.97 -3.65 -9.53
C ASN A 270 -9.44 -3.75 -9.52
N PHE A 271 -8.79 -3.18 -8.51
CA PHE A 271 -7.37 -3.39 -8.26
C PHE A 271 -7.15 -4.73 -7.54
N ASP A 272 -6.35 -5.60 -8.14
CA ASP A 272 -5.96 -6.89 -7.59
C ASP A 272 -4.69 -6.71 -6.74
N TYR A 273 -4.87 -6.61 -5.42
CA TYR A 273 -3.78 -6.48 -4.45
C TYR A 273 -2.91 -7.73 -4.38
N ALA A 274 -3.47 -8.92 -4.69
CA ALA A 274 -2.72 -10.17 -4.69
C ALA A 274 -1.75 -10.26 -5.88
N ASP A 275 -2.21 -9.86 -7.07
CA ASP A 275 -1.37 -9.83 -8.27
C ASP A 275 -0.28 -8.74 -8.20
N ALA A 276 -0.49 -7.69 -7.40
CA ALA A 276 0.49 -6.62 -7.22
C ALA A 276 1.83 -7.11 -6.63
N THR A 277 1.83 -8.17 -5.81
CA THR A 277 3.03 -8.80 -5.23
C THR A 277 3.38 -10.14 -5.86
N ARG A 278 2.74 -10.52 -6.98
CA ARG A 278 2.95 -11.84 -7.61
C ARG A 278 4.41 -12.06 -8.03
N LEU A 279 5.12 -11.02 -8.47
CA LEU A 279 6.53 -11.13 -8.84
C LEU A 279 7.37 -11.59 -7.64
N GLU A 280 7.22 -10.89 -6.52
CA GLU A 280 7.96 -11.16 -5.30
C GLU A 280 7.61 -12.55 -4.75
N MET A 281 6.33 -12.87 -4.63
CA MET A 281 5.87 -14.16 -4.12
C MET A 281 6.32 -15.33 -5.01
N SER A 282 6.30 -15.17 -6.33
CA SER A 282 6.80 -16.19 -7.28
C SER A 282 8.32 -16.38 -7.13
N PHE A 283 9.07 -15.29 -6.91
CA PHE A 283 10.52 -15.37 -6.71
C PHE A 283 10.88 -16.09 -5.40
N PHE A 284 10.11 -15.88 -4.33
CA PHE A 284 10.31 -16.60 -3.07
C PHE A 284 9.69 -18.00 -3.03
N GLY A 285 9.06 -18.46 -4.12
CA GLY A 285 8.43 -19.78 -4.21
C GLY A 285 7.20 -19.94 -3.31
N GLU A 286 6.55 -18.83 -2.94
CA GLU A 286 5.29 -18.84 -2.18
C GLU A 286 4.10 -19.18 -3.09
N ILE A 287 4.24 -18.94 -4.40
CA ILE A 287 3.29 -19.33 -5.44
C ILE A 287 4.07 -19.76 -6.69
N ALA A 288 3.51 -20.69 -7.46
CA ALA A 288 4.00 -21.10 -8.77
C ALA A 288 3.38 -20.26 -9.91
N GLY A 289 2.18 -19.72 -9.71
CA GLY A 289 1.52 -18.96 -10.77
C GLY A 289 0.33 -18.11 -10.34
N TRP A 290 -0.35 -17.54 -11.34
CA TRP A 290 -1.51 -16.68 -11.13
C TRP A 290 -2.70 -17.42 -10.50
N GLY A 291 -2.85 -18.72 -10.79
CA GLY A 291 -3.92 -19.56 -10.24
C GLY A 291 -3.83 -19.69 -8.71
N ASP A 292 -2.61 -19.78 -8.18
CA ASP A 292 -2.39 -19.97 -6.73
C ASP A 292 -2.79 -18.76 -5.90
N LEU A 293 -2.90 -17.56 -6.52
CA LEU A 293 -3.30 -16.34 -5.82
C LEU A 293 -4.69 -16.45 -5.18
N GLN A 294 -5.57 -17.29 -5.72
CA GLN A 294 -6.92 -17.46 -5.18
C GLN A 294 -6.88 -17.99 -3.75
N GLU A 295 -6.17 -19.11 -3.54
CA GLU A 295 -6.08 -19.79 -2.26
C GLU A 295 -5.05 -19.16 -1.32
N SER A 296 -3.92 -18.68 -1.85
CA SER A 296 -2.84 -18.12 -1.03
C SER A 296 -3.14 -16.72 -0.50
N VAL A 297 -3.95 -15.93 -1.22
CA VAL A 297 -4.16 -14.50 -0.89
C VAL A 297 -5.62 -14.07 -1.02
N ARG A 298 -6.23 -14.16 -2.23
CA ARG A 298 -7.49 -13.46 -2.54
C ARG A 298 -8.65 -13.83 -1.62
N ARG A 299 -8.75 -15.09 -1.18
CA ARG A 299 -9.79 -15.53 -0.23
C ARG A 299 -9.77 -14.80 1.11
N HIS A 300 -8.61 -14.29 1.51
CA HIS A 300 -8.42 -13.55 2.77
C HIS A 300 -8.71 -12.04 2.60
N LEU A 301 -8.71 -11.52 1.37
CA LEU A 301 -8.90 -10.10 1.12
C LEU A 301 -10.39 -9.72 1.06
N VAL A 302 -10.68 -8.45 1.33
CA VAL A 302 -11.96 -7.84 0.96
C VAL A 302 -12.15 -7.97 -0.55
N ARG A 303 -13.36 -8.33 -0.98
CA ARG A 303 -13.73 -8.61 -2.39
C ARG A 303 -13.87 -7.34 -3.23
N ALA A 304 -12.77 -6.61 -3.41
CA ALA A 304 -12.69 -5.35 -4.15
C ALA A 304 -12.25 -5.50 -5.62
N CYS A 305 -12.03 -6.75 -6.08
CA CYS A 305 -11.62 -7.09 -7.44
C CYS A 305 -12.47 -8.24 -7.99
N THR A 306 -12.78 -8.18 -9.30
CA THR A 306 -13.59 -9.20 -9.98
C THR A 306 -12.92 -10.58 -9.98
N GLN A 307 -11.60 -10.65 -9.81
CA GLN A 307 -10.88 -11.91 -9.65
C GLN A 307 -11.17 -12.60 -8.32
N HIS A 308 -11.63 -11.86 -7.29
CA HIS A 308 -11.98 -12.44 -5.99
C HIS A 308 -13.36 -13.14 -6.02
N VAL A 309 -14.17 -12.86 -7.04
CA VAL A 309 -15.60 -13.25 -7.10
C VAL A 309 -15.96 -14.02 -8.38
N ALA A 310 -14.97 -14.51 -9.12
CA ALA A 310 -15.20 -15.18 -10.40
C ALA A 310 -16.18 -16.37 -10.27
N GLY A 311 -16.13 -17.11 -9.16
CA GLY A 311 -17.04 -18.22 -8.85
C GLY A 311 -18.38 -17.84 -8.19
N LEU A 312 -18.65 -16.55 -7.94
CA LEU A 312 -19.83 -16.08 -7.19
C LEU A 312 -20.81 -15.28 -8.06
N THR A 313 -20.64 -15.29 -9.38
CA THR A 313 -21.35 -14.37 -10.28
C THR A 313 -22.87 -14.46 -10.12
N ASP A 314 -23.39 -15.68 -10.00
CA ASP A 314 -24.82 -15.96 -9.89
C ASP A 314 -25.38 -15.74 -8.47
N GLU A 315 -24.51 -15.47 -7.48
CA GLU A 315 -24.90 -15.25 -6.08
C GLU A 315 -25.19 -13.78 -5.76
N THR A 316 -25.00 -12.86 -6.72
CA THR A 316 -25.06 -11.41 -6.48
C THR A 316 -26.31 -10.99 -5.71
N PHE A 317 -27.50 -11.41 -6.15
CA PHE A 317 -28.75 -10.99 -5.53
C PHE A 317 -29.05 -11.73 -4.23
N ALA A 318 -28.57 -12.98 -4.08
CA ALA A 318 -28.63 -13.68 -2.80
C ALA A 318 -27.75 -12.99 -1.75
N VAL A 319 -26.56 -12.51 -2.12
CA VAL A 319 -25.70 -11.70 -1.25
C VAL A 319 -26.40 -10.43 -0.78
N LEU A 320 -27.20 -9.79 -1.65
CA LEU A 320 -27.96 -8.58 -1.31
C LEU A 320 -29.10 -8.83 -0.32
N GLU A 321 -29.54 -10.08 -0.14
CA GLU A 321 -30.54 -10.43 0.88
C GLU A 321 -29.95 -10.59 2.29
N ASP A 322 -28.61 -10.56 2.44
CA ASP A 322 -27.96 -10.62 3.75
C ASP A 322 -28.43 -9.42 4.61
N PRO A 323 -28.99 -9.65 5.82
CA PRO A 323 -29.45 -8.58 6.71
C PRO A 323 -28.39 -7.53 7.03
N ILE A 324 -27.10 -7.86 6.92
CA ILE A 324 -26.02 -6.91 7.11
C ILE A 324 -26.03 -5.76 6.09
N LEU A 325 -26.69 -5.94 4.94
CA LEU A 325 -26.79 -4.96 3.86
C LEU A 325 -28.12 -4.20 3.85
N TYR A 326 -29.09 -4.54 4.70
CA TYR A 326 -30.38 -3.83 4.79
C TYR A 326 -30.27 -2.30 4.88
N PRO A 327 -29.31 -1.71 5.60
CA PRO A 327 -29.15 -0.25 5.67
C PRO A 327 -28.92 0.43 4.30
N ILE A 328 -28.46 -0.33 3.30
CA ILE A 328 -28.18 0.19 1.94
C ILE A 328 -28.92 -0.57 0.84
N ALA A 329 -29.74 -1.57 1.18
CA ALA A 329 -30.34 -2.52 0.23
C ALA A 329 -31.14 -1.83 -0.89
N SER A 330 -31.94 -0.82 -0.54
CA SER A 330 -32.73 -0.02 -1.49
C SER A 330 -31.88 0.79 -2.47
N HIS A 331 -30.63 1.10 -2.12
CA HIS A 331 -29.70 1.88 -2.93
C HIS A 331 -28.75 1.00 -3.75
N ILE A 332 -28.20 -0.07 -3.16
CA ILE A 332 -27.21 -0.94 -3.81
C ILE A 332 -27.85 -1.85 -4.86
N ARG A 333 -29.08 -2.34 -4.64
CA ARG A 333 -29.76 -3.26 -5.58
C ARG A 333 -29.93 -2.67 -6.98
N PRO A 334 -30.50 -1.46 -7.16
CA PRO A 334 -30.62 -0.86 -8.50
C PRO A 334 -29.27 -0.68 -9.20
N VAL A 335 -28.20 -0.40 -8.46
CA VAL A 335 -26.86 -0.26 -9.02
C VAL A 335 -26.31 -1.62 -9.49
N CYS A 336 -26.50 -2.67 -8.69
CA CYS A 336 -26.11 -4.04 -9.07
C CYS A 336 -26.90 -4.55 -10.29
N GLU A 337 -28.20 -4.28 -10.37
CA GLU A 337 -29.03 -4.62 -11.54
C GLU A 337 -28.52 -3.94 -12.81
N ARG A 338 -28.24 -2.64 -12.74
CA ARG A 338 -27.65 -1.90 -13.87
C ARG A 338 -26.28 -2.43 -14.27
N LEU A 339 -25.42 -2.75 -13.29
CA LEU A 339 -24.10 -3.33 -13.56
C LEU A 339 -24.18 -4.72 -14.19
N ALA A 340 -25.18 -5.52 -13.81
CA ALA A 340 -25.43 -6.83 -14.41
C ALA A 340 -25.91 -6.68 -15.86
N ALA A 341 -26.85 -5.78 -16.13
CA ALA A 341 -27.34 -5.51 -17.49
C ALA A 341 -26.25 -4.92 -18.39
N GLU A 342 -25.39 -4.05 -17.85
CA GLU A 342 -24.29 -3.44 -18.59
C GLU A 342 -23.18 -4.44 -18.92
N ARG A 343 -22.97 -5.46 -18.09
CA ARG A 343 -21.89 -6.46 -18.23
C ARG A 343 -21.78 -7.04 -19.64
N ASP A 344 -22.91 -7.37 -20.26
CA ASP A 344 -22.95 -8.07 -21.55
C ASP A 344 -22.56 -7.16 -22.73
N GLN A 345 -22.50 -5.85 -22.52
CA GLN A 345 -22.05 -4.87 -23.51
C GLN A 345 -20.52 -4.70 -23.55
N HIS A 346 -19.78 -5.31 -22.61
CA HIS A 346 -18.33 -5.12 -22.49
C HIS A 346 -17.55 -6.41 -22.71
N GLY A 347 -16.45 -6.29 -23.47
CA GLY A 347 -15.46 -7.36 -23.59
C GLY A 347 -14.95 -7.82 -22.22
N GLY A 348 -14.89 -9.14 -22.02
CA GLY A 348 -14.47 -9.77 -20.77
C GLY A 348 -15.55 -9.92 -19.70
N LYS A 349 -16.75 -9.34 -19.88
CA LYS A 349 -17.95 -9.59 -19.04
C LYS A 349 -17.68 -9.64 -17.53
N LYS A 350 -16.90 -8.68 -17.05
CA LYS A 350 -16.46 -8.60 -15.66
C LYS A 350 -17.68 -8.48 -14.71
N PRO A 351 -17.80 -9.35 -13.70
CA PRO A 351 -18.96 -9.37 -12.80
C PRO A 351 -18.88 -8.26 -11.73
N TYR A 352 -18.95 -7.00 -12.16
CA TYR A 352 -18.88 -5.87 -11.23
C TYR A 352 -20.08 -5.78 -10.28
N HIS A 353 -21.26 -6.22 -10.71
CA HIS A 353 -22.44 -6.34 -9.85
C HIS A 353 -22.14 -7.24 -8.64
N THR A 354 -21.57 -8.42 -8.86
CA THR A 354 -21.11 -9.34 -7.80
C THR A 354 -20.03 -8.72 -6.93
N MET A 355 -19.00 -8.14 -7.55
CA MET A 355 -17.90 -7.49 -6.83
C MET A 355 -18.44 -6.41 -5.89
N ILE A 356 -19.33 -5.54 -6.35
CA ILE A 356 -19.92 -4.48 -5.52
C ILE A 356 -20.76 -5.06 -4.38
N ALA A 357 -21.66 -6.02 -4.65
CA ALA A 357 -22.47 -6.64 -3.59
C ALA A 357 -21.60 -7.28 -2.49
N THR A 358 -20.61 -8.08 -2.89
CA THR A 358 -19.70 -8.75 -1.95
C THR A 358 -18.75 -7.80 -1.23
N TYR A 359 -18.31 -6.72 -1.88
CA TYR A 359 -17.47 -5.68 -1.29
C TYR A 359 -18.18 -5.01 -0.11
N PHE A 360 -19.42 -4.58 -0.31
CA PHE A 360 -20.18 -3.93 0.77
C PHE A 360 -20.57 -4.93 1.86
N GLN A 361 -20.79 -6.21 1.53
CA GLN A 361 -20.99 -7.25 2.54
C GLN A 361 -19.74 -7.41 3.43
N ASP A 362 -18.55 -7.48 2.82
CA ASP A 362 -17.29 -7.53 3.55
C ASP A 362 -17.08 -6.27 4.41
N MET A 363 -17.30 -5.09 3.84
CA MET A 363 -17.13 -3.83 4.56
C MET A 363 -18.14 -3.66 5.70
N ALA A 364 -19.36 -4.17 5.57
CA ALA A 364 -20.33 -4.18 6.66
C ALA A 364 -19.88 -5.08 7.82
N ARG A 365 -19.25 -6.22 7.54
CA ARG A 365 -18.60 -7.07 8.55
C ARG A 365 -17.43 -6.35 9.22
N THR A 366 -16.62 -5.65 8.43
CA THR A 366 -15.54 -4.79 8.95
C THR A 366 -16.07 -3.70 9.89
N TRP A 367 -17.19 -3.04 9.56
CA TRP A 367 -17.79 -2.04 10.47
C TRP A 367 -18.25 -2.65 11.80
N ARG A 368 -18.85 -3.85 11.78
CA ARG A 368 -19.20 -4.59 13.02
C ARG A 368 -17.96 -4.94 13.84
N ALA A 369 -16.90 -5.42 13.19
CA ALA A 369 -15.62 -5.69 13.86
C ALA A 369 -15.00 -4.41 14.45
N LEU A 370 -15.01 -3.30 13.70
CA LEU A 370 -14.53 -2.00 14.15
C LEU A 370 -15.33 -1.49 15.36
N ARG A 371 -16.66 -1.62 15.36
CA ARG A 371 -17.46 -1.23 16.52
C ARG A 371 -17.05 -2.00 17.78
N ARG A 372 -16.79 -3.30 17.67
CA ARG A 372 -16.33 -4.13 18.79
C ARG A 372 -14.97 -3.69 19.32
N VAL A 373 -14.00 -3.43 18.44
CA VAL A 373 -12.60 -3.14 18.86
C VAL A 373 -12.34 -1.67 19.17
N THR A 374 -13.32 -0.78 18.99
CA THR A 374 -13.20 0.65 19.27
C THR A 374 -14.02 1.06 20.50
N LYS A 375 -13.46 1.97 21.29
CA LYS A 375 -14.10 2.53 22.50
C LYS A 375 -15.27 3.44 22.15
N PRO A 376 -16.22 3.65 23.08
CA PRO A 376 -17.13 4.81 23.01
C PRO A 376 -16.34 6.11 22.88
N GLY A 377 -16.73 7.01 21.98
CA GLY A 377 -16.03 8.26 21.72
C GLY A 377 -14.80 8.15 20.80
N CYS A 378 -14.57 6.99 20.18
CA CYS A 378 -13.50 6.82 19.20
C CYS A 378 -13.71 7.75 17.99
N LEU A 379 -12.62 8.03 17.28
CA LEU A 379 -12.67 8.69 15.98
C LEU A 379 -12.10 7.77 14.91
N ILE A 380 -12.79 7.63 13.79
CA ILE A 380 -12.32 6.87 12.63
C ILE A 380 -12.16 7.82 11.46
N CYS A 381 -11.05 7.69 10.74
CA CYS A 381 -10.79 8.41 9.49
C CYS A 381 -10.37 7.40 8.41
N CYS A 382 -11.25 7.21 7.43
CA CYS A 382 -10.98 6.35 6.27
C CYS A 382 -10.72 7.22 5.03
N VAL A 383 -9.55 7.06 4.40
CA VAL A 383 -9.31 7.60 3.06
C VAL A 383 -10.02 6.70 2.07
N ILE A 384 -11.02 7.23 1.37
CA ILE A 384 -11.84 6.47 0.42
C ILE A 384 -12.15 7.32 -0.81
N GLY A 385 -12.49 6.66 -1.91
CA GLY A 385 -13.00 7.34 -3.09
C GLY A 385 -13.95 6.47 -3.88
N ASP A 386 -14.80 7.15 -4.61
CA ASP A 386 -15.84 6.52 -5.40
C ASP A 386 -15.29 5.70 -6.56
N SER A 387 -16.18 4.84 -7.07
CA SER A 387 -15.93 4.04 -8.25
C SER A 387 -17.06 4.22 -9.27
N ALA A 388 -16.74 3.94 -10.53
CA ALA A 388 -17.75 3.82 -11.58
C ALA A 388 -17.42 2.66 -12.52
N PRO A 389 -17.49 1.40 -12.05
CA PRO A 389 -17.42 0.23 -12.91
C PRO A 389 -18.45 0.34 -14.04
N TYR A 390 -18.02 0.07 -15.27
CA TYR A 390 -18.82 0.29 -16.49
C TYR A 390 -19.45 1.69 -16.64
N GLY A 391 -18.89 2.71 -15.98
CA GLY A 391 -19.47 4.05 -16.00
C GLY A 391 -20.76 4.20 -15.20
N ILE A 392 -21.08 3.23 -14.33
CA ILE A 392 -22.20 3.30 -13.39
C ILE A 392 -21.62 3.71 -12.03
N HIS A 393 -22.02 4.89 -11.55
CA HIS A 393 -21.54 5.44 -10.27
C HIS A 393 -21.93 4.56 -9.08
N VAL A 394 -20.96 4.33 -8.21
CA VAL A 394 -21.11 3.68 -6.91
C VAL A 394 -20.70 4.70 -5.85
N PRO A 395 -21.63 5.24 -5.04
CA PRO A 395 -21.36 6.23 -3.99
C PRO A 395 -20.80 5.53 -2.74
N VAL A 396 -19.49 5.29 -2.75
CA VAL A 396 -18.82 4.42 -1.76
C VAL A 396 -18.86 5.05 -0.37
N GLU A 397 -18.61 6.34 -0.29
CA GLU A 397 -18.62 7.13 0.94
C GLU A 397 -19.98 7.12 1.63
N GLN A 398 -21.06 7.25 0.86
CA GLN A 398 -22.42 7.26 1.41
C GLN A 398 -22.81 5.89 1.97
N TRP A 399 -22.57 4.83 1.21
CA TRP A 399 -22.95 3.48 1.63
C TRP A 399 -22.09 2.98 2.79
N LEU A 400 -20.77 3.27 2.80
CA LEU A 400 -19.94 2.97 3.96
C LEU A 400 -20.38 3.76 5.20
N GLY A 401 -20.83 5.01 5.03
CA GLY A 401 -21.41 5.81 6.11
C GLY A 401 -22.66 5.19 6.72
N LEU A 402 -23.62 4.79 5.89
CA LEU A 402 -24.85 4.13 6.33
C LEU A 402 -24.57 2.80 7.06
N LEU A 403 -23.62 2.01 6.55
CA LEU A 403 -23.19 0.77 7.21
C LEU A 403 -22.49 1.03 8.55
N ALA A 404 -21.72 2.11 8.67
CA ALA A 404 -21.13 2.51 9.94
C ALA A 404 -22.21 2.92 10.97
N LEU A 405 -23.18 3.75 10.58
CA LEU A 405 -24.30 4.10 11.48
C LEU A 405 -25.05 2.85 11.93
N ALA A 406 -25.36 1.93 11.02
CA ALA A 406 -26.03 0.68 11.34
C ALA A 406 -25.19 -0.27 12.22
N ALA A 407 -23.86 -0.16 12.17
CA ALA A 407 -22.97 -0.90 13.06
C ALA A 407 -22.93 -0.33 14.49
N GLY A 408 -23.55 0.83 14.77
CA GLY A 408 -23.62 1.45 16.09
C GLY A 408 -22.69 2.65 16.29
N PHE A 409 -22.18 3.24 15.22
CA PHE A 409 -21.51 4.54 15.29
C PHE A 409 -22.52 5.69 15.30
N ARG A 410 -22.14 6.85 15.85
CA ARG A 410 -23.06 7.96 16.14
C ARG A 410 -23.22 8.95 14.99
N ALA A 411 -22.13 9.28 14.31
CA ALA A 411 -22.14 10.30 13.27
C ALA A 411 -21.16 9.98 12.14
N VAL A 412 -21.49 10.49 10.95
CA VAL A 412 -20.69 10.36 9.74
C VAL A 412 -20.57 11.71 9.06
N SER A 413 -19.38 12.07 8.63
CA SER A 413 -19.15 13.20 7.73
C SER A 413 -18.10 12.87 6.68
N PHE A 414 -18.13 13.58 5.57
CA PHE A 414 -17.18 13.36 4.47
C PHE A 414 -16.50 14.66 4.08
N GLU A 415 -15.16 14.65 4.11
CA GLU A 415 -14.31 15.75 3.66
C GLU A 415 -13.73 15.40 2.30
N GLN A 416 -14.24 16.02 1.23
CA GLN A 416 -13.71 15.81 -0.12
C GLN A 416 -12.31 16.44 -0.24
N THR A 417 -11.30 15.64 -0.59
CA THR A 417 -9.91 16.12 -0.76
C THR A 417 -9.53 16.33 -2.22
N ARG A 418 -10.14 15.59 -3.16
CA ARG A 418 -9.91 15.79 -4.60
C ARG A 418 -11.05 15.29 -5.48
N HIS A 419 -11.20 15.95 -6.63
CA HIS A 419 -11.95 15.39 -7.76
C HIS A 419 -11.10 14.34 -8.49
N ARG A 420 -11.74 13.24 -8.84
CA ARG A 420 -11.19 12.16 -9.66
C ARG A 420 -11.89 12.12 -11.01
N ASN A 421 -11.20 11.53 -11.98
CA ASN A 421 -11.72 11.38 -13.33
C ASN A 421 -12.10 12.74 -13.96
N VAL A 422 -11.26 13.79 -13.79
CA VAL A 422 -11.49 15.17 -14.32
C VAL A 422 -10.41 15.71 -15.27
N LYS A 423 -9.20 15.11 -15.35
CA LYS A 423 -8.06 15.66 -16.14
C LYS A 423 -7.79 15.01 -17.50
N TRP A 424 -8.07 13.73 -17.72
CA TRP A 424 -7.63 13.01 -18.93
C TRP A 424 -8.71 12.97 -20.03
N LYS A 425 -8.34 13.04 -21.32
CA LYS A 425 -9.30 12.90 -22.45
C LYS A 425 -9.67 11.44 -22.75
N ASN A 426 -8.75 10.48 -22.53
CA ASN A 426 -8.97 9.04 -22.71
C ASN A 426 -9.44 8.38 -21.41
N ARG A 427 -10.68 8.65 -20.98
CA ARG A 427 -11.27 8.01 -19.80
C ARG A 427 -12.12 6.80 -20.21
N LYS A 428 -12.16 5.79 -19.34
CA LYS A 428 -13.10 4.66 -19.48
C LYS A 428 -14.57 5.07 -19.33
N HIS A 429 -14.83 6.15 -18.59
CA HIS A 429 -16.15 6.73 -18.39
C HIS A 429 -16.05 8.24 -18.09
N ARG A 430 -17.17 8.96 -18.19
CA ARG A 430 -17.22 10.41 -17.89
C ARG A 430 -17.79 10.78 -16.52
N VAL A 431 -18.25 9.78 -15.74
CA VAL A 431 -18.75 9.98 -14.38
C VAL A 431 -17.72 10.77 -13.55
N PRO A 432 -18.09 11.94 -12.99
CA PRO A 432 -17.28 12.64 -12.01
C PRO A 432 -17.16 11.77 -10.76
N LEU A 433 -15.94 11.54 -10.31
CA LEU A 433 -15.67 10.82 -9.08
C LEU A 433 -15.00 11.75 -8.10
N HIS A 434 -14.97 11.37 -6.83
CA HIS A 434 -14.22 12.09 -5.83
C HIS A 434 -13.50 11.13 -4.88
N GLU A 435 -12.54 11.66 -4.15
CA GLU A 435 -11.84 11.00 -3.06
C GLU A 435 -11.76 11.98 -1.90
N GLY A 436 -11.78 11.44 -0.69
CA GLY A 436 -11.82 12.21 0.52
C GLY A 436 -11.62 11.37 1.76
N ARG A 437 -11.96 11.97 2.89
CA ARG A 437 -11.86 11.37 4.21
C ARG A 437 -13.27 11.18 4.75
N LEU A 438 -13.65 9.92 4.97
CA LEU A 438 -14.85 9.55 5.69
C LEU A 438 -14.53 9.53 7.18
N TRP A 439 -15.17 10.44 7.91
CA TRP A 439 -15.04 10.58 9.35
C TRP A 439 -16.23 9.89 10.02
N ILE A 440 -15.94 9.02 10.99
CA ILE A 440 -16.96 8.37 11.82
C ILE A 440 -16.69 8.68 13.28
N GLU A 441 -17.72 9.08 14.00
CA GLU A 441 -17.69 9.30 15.44
C GLU A 441 -18.38 8.13 16.15
N GLY A 442 -17.67 7.49 17.08
CA GLY A 442 -18.18 6.32 17.81
C GLY A 442 -18.49 6.58 19.26
#